data_AF-Q09F92-F1
#
_entry.id   AF-Q09F92-F1
#
_cell.length_a   1.000
_cell.length_b   1.000
_cell.length_c   1.000
_cell.angle_alpha   90.00
_cell.angle_beta   90.00
_cell.angle_gamma   90.00
#
_symmetry.space_group_name_H-M   'P 1'
#
loop_
_entity.id
_entity.type
_entity.pdbx_description
1 polymer ?
#
loop_
_entity_poly.entity_id
_entity_poly.type
_entity_poly.pdbx_seq_one_letter_code
_entity_poly.pdbx_strand_id
1 'polypeptide(L)'
;MNTILDYLFLLDLNDDLTRKAIFEQVIIFIFIYCTMNFLAWSTVVELIWPTHFFNRRHSSSQEFIRFRTYTEVLLKLSAYNDFFYVLNNYYFNQKLILKN
;
A
#
# COMPACT_ATOMS: atom_id res chain seq x y z
N MET A 1 -3.41 -34.23 -37.88
CA MET A 1 -2.54 -33.97 -36.72
C MET A 1 -1.62 -32.84 -37.13
N ASN A 2 -2.01 -31.58 -36.86
CA ASN A 2 -1.20 -30.38 -37.16
C ASN A 2 -1.71 -29.08 -36.48
N THR A 3 -2.82 -29.11 -35.75
CA THR A 3 -3.38 -27.88 -35.15
C THR A 3 -2.48 -27.21 -34.11
N ILE A 4 -1.75 -27.97 -33.28
CA ILE A 4 -0.80 -27.43 -32.29
C ILE A 4 0.39 -26.74 -32.98
N LEU A 5 0.88 -27.31 -34.07
CA LEU A 5 1.98 -26.73 -34.86
C LEU A 5 1.51 -25.47 -35.60
N ASP A 6 0.25 -25.43 -36.04
CA ASP A 6 -0.31 -24.29 -36.76
C ASP A 6 -0.46 -23.03 -35.88
N TYR A 7 -0.64 -23.19 -34.56
CA TYR A 7 -0.63 -22.04 -33.63
C TYR A 7 0.77 -21.44 -33.42
N LEU A 8 1.84 -22.22 -33.65
CA LEU A 8 3.21 -21.70 -33.53
C LEU A 8 3.55 -20.70 -34.65
N PHE A 9 2.82 -20.70 -35.77
CA PHE A 9 2.95 -19.67 -36.80
C PHE A 9 2.57 -18.27 -36.30
N LEU A 10 1.80 -18.14 -35.21
CA LEU A 10 1.50 -16.85 -34.58
C LEU A 10 2.71 -16.20 -33.89
N LEU A 11 3.76 -16.98 -33.61
CA LEU A 11 4.99 -16.49 -32.99
C LEU A 11 5.98 -15.93 -34.00
N ASP A 12 5.78 -16.19 -35.29
CA ASP A 12 6.68 -15.71 -36.33
C ASP A 12 6.45 -14.22 -36.59
N LEU A 13 7.46 -13.41 -36.28
CA LEU A 13 7.48 -11.97 -36.50
C LEU A 13 8.32 -11.56 -37.72
N ASN A 14 9.10 -12.48 -38.30
CA ASN A 14 9.95 -12.15 -39.45
C ASN A 14 9.11 -11.90 -40.70
N ASP A 15 8.11 -12.76 -40.93
CA ASP A 15 7.22 -12.65 -42.09
C ASP A 15 5.85 -12.02 -41.74
N ASP A 16 5.70 -11.37 -40.59
CA ASP A 16 4.42 -10.71 -40.21
C ASP A 16 4.03 -9.58 -41.18
N LEU A 17 5.03 -8.96 -41.83
CA LEU A 17 4.84 -7.99 -42.91
C LEU A 17 4.03 -8.56 -44.08
N THR A 18 4.22 -9.85 -44.39
CA THR A 18 3.52 -10.51 -45.51
C THR A 18 2.07 -10.86 -45.18
N ARG A 19 1.71 -10.87 -43.89
CA ARG A 19 0.37 -11.19 -43.41
C ARG A 19 -0.44 -9.92 -43.14
N LYS A 20 -0.02 -9.10 -42.17
CA LYS A 20 -0.79 -7.93 -41.72
C LYS A 20 0.05 -6.76 -41.21
N ALA A 21 1.24 -6.99 -40.63
CA ALA A 21 2.07 -5.94 -40.00
C ALA A 21 1.37 -5.11 -38.89
N ILE A 22 0.27 -5.60 -38.31
CA ILE A 22 -0.52 -4.85 -37.33
C ILE A 22 0.02 -5.03 -35.90
N PHE A 23 0.63 -6.19 -35.62
CA PHE A 23 1.02 -6.56 -34.27
C PHE A 23 2.07 -5.60 -33.69
N GLU A 24 3.06 -5.21 -34.48
CA GLU A 24 4.10 -4.25 -34.07
C GLU A 24 3.51 -2.88 -33.68
N GLN A 25 2.47 -2.41 -34.38
CA GLN A 25 1.83 -1.12 -34.10
C GLN A 25 0.91 -1.20 -32.87
N VAL A 26 0.18 -2.31 -32.73
CA VAL A 26 -0.74 -2.51 -31.61
C VAL A 26 0.01 -2.67 -30.28
N ILE A 27 1.15 -3.37 -30.27
CA ILE A 27 1.95 -3.50 -29.04
C ILE A 27 2.45 -2.14 -28.54
N ILE A 28 2.87 -1.24 -29.44
CA ILE A 28 3.30 0.11 -29.06
C ILE A 28 2.16 0.84 -28.34
N PHE A 29 0.94 0.77 -28.87
CA PHE A 29 -0.24 1.35 -28.21
C PHE A 29 -0.49 0.71 -26.83
N ILE A 30 -0.40 -0.62 -26.73
CA ILE A 30 -0.59 -1.33 -25.45
C ILE A 30 0.44 -0.87 -24.41
N PHE A 31 1.71 -0.70 -24.79
CA PHE A 31 2.74 -0.21 -23.86
C PHE A 31 2.49 1.23 -23.41
N ILE A 32 2.08 2.10 -24.33
CA ILE A 32 1.72 3.49 -23.98
C ILE A 32 0.52 3.51 -23.03
N TYR A 33 -0.51 2.73 -23.33
CA TYR A 33 -1.71 2.63 -22.49
C TYR A 33 -1.37 2.05 -21.10
N CYS A 34 -0.51 1.04 -21.03
CA CYS A 34 -0.03 0.47 -19.78
C CYS A 34 0.73 1.52 -18.96
N THR A 35 1.62 2.29 -19.60
CA THR A 35 2.38 3.37 -18.95
C THR A 35 1.46 4.46 -18.41
N MET A 36 0.47 4.89 -19.21
CA MET A 36 -0.55 5.85 -18.80
C MET A 36 -1.34 5.36 -17.59
N ASN A 37 -1.79 4.11 -17.60
CA ASN A 37 -2.50 3.54 -16.47
C ASN A 37 -1.61 3.40 -15.24
N PHE A 38 -0.36 2.97 -15.42
CA PHE A 38 0.57 2.87 -14.30
C PHE A 38 0.70 4.21 -13.58
N LEU A 39 0.95 5.29 -14.33
CA LEU A 39 1.06 6.64 -13.76
C LEU A 39 -0.25 7.11 -13.12
N ALA A 40 -1.40 6.87 -13.76
CA ALA A 40 -2.69 7.30 -13.22
C ALA A 40 -3.06 6.53 -11.94
N TRP A 41 -3.03 5.20 -11.99
CA TRP A 41 -3.44 4.35 -10.87
C TRP A 41 -2.48 4.41 -9.71
N SER A 42 -1.16 4.44 -9.94
CA SER A 42 -0.19 4.60 -8.86
C SER A 42 -0.44 5.92 -8.14
N THR A 43 -0.62 7.01 -8.88
CA THR A 43 -0.85 8.34 -8.31
C THR A 43 -2.15 8.37 -7.49
N VAL A 44 -3.24 7.81 -7.99
CA VAL A 44 -4.53 7.77 -7.28
C VAL A 44 -4.42 6.96 -5.98
N VAL A 45 -3.77 5.79 -6.03
CA VAL A 45 -3.62 4.91 -4.86
C VAL A 45 -2.66 5.50 -3.84
N GLU A 46 -1.56 6.12 -4.28
CA GLU A 46 -0.57 6.70 -3.38
C GLU A 46 -1.08 7.99 -2.73
N LEU A 47 -1.77 8.87 -3.46
CA LEU A 47 -2.23 10.17 -2.94
C LEU A 47 -3.33 10.09 -1.86
N ILE A 48 -3.68 8.92 -1.36
CA ILE A 48 -4.50 8.79 -0.14
C ILE A 48 -3.68 9.04 1.13
N TRP A 49 -2.35 8.84 1.10
CA TRP A 49 -1.50 8.94 2.29
C TRP A 49 -1.46 10.35 2.92
N PRO A 50 -1.42 11.47 2.16
CA PRO A 50 -1.35 12.80 2.77
C PRO A 50 -2.60 13.11 3.59
N THR A 51 -3.79 12.82 3.02
CA THR A 51 -5.07 13.03 3.70
C THR A 51 -5.19 12.14 4.93
N HIS A 52 -4.85 10.85 4.82
CA HIS A 52 -4.89 9.95 5.97
C HIS A 52 -3.94 10.41 7.09
N PHE A 53 -2.72 10.78 6.74
CA PHE A 53 -1.72 11.26 7.69
C PHE A 53 -2.15 12.54 8.40
N PHE A 54 -2.67 13.51 7.64
CA PHE A 54 -3.16 14.77 8.18
C PHE A 54 -4.33 14.54 9.15
N ASN A 55 -5.34 13.79 8.73
CA ASN A 55 -6.54 13.55 9.54
C ASN A 55 -6.21 12.84 10.85
N ARG A 56 -5.38 11.78 10.82
CA ARG A 56 -5.00 11.03 12.04
C ARG A 56 -4.30 11.88 13.11
N ARG A 57 -3.74 13.03 12.73
CA ARG A 57 -2.99 13.94 13.60
C ARG A 57 -3.73 15.22 13.97
N HIS A 58 -4.56 15.74 13.06
CA HIS A 58 -5.12 17.09 13.20
C HIS A 58 -6.65 17.12 13.28
N SER A 59 -7.36 16.01 13.05
CA SER A 59 -8.83 16.03 13.06
C SER A 59 -9.45 15.91 14.46
N SER A 60 -8.67 15.61 15.50
CA SER A 60 -9.20 15.46 16.85
C SER A 60 -9.46 16.83 17.48
N SER A 61 -10.69 17.04 17.96
CA SER A 61 -11.08 18.19 18.78
C SER A 61 -11.28 17.77 20.23
N GLN A 62 -10.98 18.66 21.16
CA GLN A 62 -11.07 18.40 22.60
C GLN A 62 -12.51 18.24 23.09
N GLU A 63 -13.47 18.82 22.37
CA GLU A 63 -14.91 18.71 22.68
C GLU A 63 -15.48 17.32 22.36
N PHE A 64 -14.74 16.47 21.65
CA PHE A 64 -15.15 15.12 21.26
C PHE A 64 -14.19 14.05 21.80
N ILE A 65 -14.72 12.84 21.96
CA ILE A 65 -13.93 11.69 22.41
C ILE A 65 -13.20 11.07 21.21
N ARG A 66 -11.86 10.98 21.31
CA ARG A 66 -11.05 10.21 20.37
C ARG A 66 -10.92 8.76 20.83
N PHE A 67 -11.59 7.85 20.13
CA PHE A 67 -11.47 6.41 20.39
C PHE A 67 -10.13 5.85 19.91
N ARG A 68 -9.63 4.85 20.65
CA ARG A 68 -8.40 4.13 20.30
C ARG A 68 -8.69 3.11 19.21
N THR A 69 -7.85 3.11 18.18
CA THR A 69 -7.93 2.16 17.05
C THR A 69 -7.15 0.87 17.32
N TYR A 70 -7.37 -0.16 16.49
CA TYR A 70 -6.71 -1.46 16.60
C TYR A 70 -5.18 -1.37 16.71
N THR A 71 -4.54 -0.60 15.84
CA THR A 71 -3.08 -0.43 15.83
C THR A 71 -2.59 0.26 17.11
N GLU A 72 -3.29 1.29 17.57
CA GLU A 72 -2.98 2.00 18.82
C GLU A 72 -3.21 1.12 20.07
N VAL A 73 -4.10 0.12 20.02
CA VAL A 73 -4.26 -0.88 21.08
C VAL A 73 -3.05 -1.80 21.11
N LEU A 74 -2.71 -2.41 19.96
CA LEU A 74 -1.58 -3.32 19.88
C LEU A 74 -0.26 -2.65 20.26
N LEU A 75 -0.01 -1.44 19.76
CA LEU A 75 1.21 -0.70 20.10
C LEU A 75 1.31 -0.40 21.59
N LYS A 76 0.20 -0.05 22.24
CA LYS A 76 0.19 0.25 23.67
C LYS A 76 0.45 -1.00 24.55
N LEU A 77 -0.06 -2.16 24.14
CA LEU A 77 0.01 -3.37 24.95
C LEU A 77 1.21 -4.26 24.64
N SER A 78 1.67 -4.27 23.39
CA SER A 78 2.67 -5.24 22.90
C SER A 78 3.95 -4.58 22.36
N ALA A 79 3.94 -3.26 22.14
CA ALA A 79 5.09 -2.53 21.62
C ALA A 79 5.43 -1.29 22.47
N TYR A 80 5.14 -1.34 23.77
CA TYR A 80 5.64 -0.31 24.68
C TYR A 80 7.14 -0.48 24.88
N ASN A 81 7.85 0.63 25.07
CA ASN A 81 9.29 0.61 25.30
C ASN A 81 9.62 0.40 26.80
N ASP A 82 10.88 0.10 27.08
CA ASP A 82 11.38 -0.17 28.44
C ASP A 82 11.13 1.01 29.38
N PHE A 83 11.29 2.24 28.88
CA PHE A 83 10.99 3.45 29.66
C PHE A 83 9.53 3.50 30.11
N PHE A 84 8.58 3.17 29.24
CA PHE A 84 7.17 3.13 29.59
C PHE A 84 6.90 2.07 30.67
N TYR A 85 7.52 0.90 30.58
CA TYR A 85 7.39 -0.15 31.60
C TYR A 85 7.92 0.31 32.95
N VAL A 86 9.15 0.82 32.99
CA VAL A 86 9.81 1.27 34.22
C VAL A 86 9.03 2.41 34.84
N LEU A 87 8.56 3.38 34.05
CA LEU A 87 7.81 4.52 34.53
C LEU A 87 6.49 4.12 35.20
N ASN A 88 5.74 3.21 34.59
CA ASN A 88 4.49 2.72 35.18
C ASN A 88 4.75 2.01 36.51
N ASN A 89 5.74 1.10 36.55
CA ASN A 89 6.10 0.41 37.78
C ASN A 89 6.64 1.36 38.85
N TYR A 90 7.44 2.35 38.48
CA TYR A 90 7.94 3.38 39.38
C TYR A 90 6.78 4.13 40.05
N TYR A 91 5.79 4.60 39.28
CA TYR A 91 4.63 5.29 39.84
C TYR A 91 3.79 4.39 40.75
N PHE A 92 3.56 3.13 40.36
CA PHE A 92 2.80 2.19 41.19
C PHE A 92 3.52 1.89 42.50
N ASN A 93 4.82 1.63 42.44
CA ASN A 93 5.61 1.33 43.62
C ASN A 93 5.68 2.52 44.58
N GLN A 94 5.96 3.73 44.09
CA GLN A 94 6.08 4.90 44.94
C GLN A 94 4.74 5.31 45.55
N LYS A 95 3.68 5.41 44.73
CA LYS A 95 2.40 5.99 45.18
C LYS A 95 1.47 4.98 45.83
N LEU A 96 1.39 3.75 45.34
CA LEU A 96 0.40 2.77 45.81
C LEU A 96 0.96 1.81 46.85
N ILE A 97 2.24 1.44 46.76
CA ILE A 97 2.87 0.46 47.65
C ILE A 97 3.61 1.16 48.78
N LEU A 98 4.61 1.97 48.45
CA LEU A 98 5.47 2.64 49.42
C LEU A 98 4.77 3.84 50.08
N LYS A 99 3.76 4.42 49.40
CA LYS A 99 2.97 5.58 49.87
C LYS A 99 3.84 6.73 50.37
N ASN A 100 4.96 6.95 49.70
CA ASN A 100 5.85 8.08 49.94
C ASN A 100 5.34 9.32 49.19
#